data_AF-A0A7J8W986-F1
#
_entry.id   AF-A0A7J8W986-F1
#
_cell.length_a   1.000
_cell.length_b   1.000
_cell.length_c   1.000
_cell.angle_alpha   90.00
_cell.angle_beta   90.00
_cell.angle_gamma   90.00
#
_symmetry.space_group_name_H-M   'P 1'
#
loop_
_entity.id
_entity.type
_entity.pdbx_description
1 polymer ?
#
loop_
_entity_poly.entity_id
_entity_poly.type
_entity_poly.pdbx_seq_one_letter_code
_entity_poly.pdbx_strand_id
1 'polypeptide(L)'
;MLVDSIKRSNFLIVCITHNPFDIVVSSWHFTRGVHNLPDWSLEDCFEMFCRGEEGFGPFWDHALGYWNMSIEKPSNVLFMRYEELKSLALERALKRGLKWLISRDASRRPRGAAVLTVIG
;
A
#
# COMPACT_ATOMS: atom_id res chain seq x y z
N MET A 1 -0.03 8.59 -8.15
CA MET A 1 -0.68 9.26 -6.99
C MET A 1 -2.21 9.23 -7.11
N LEU A 2 -2.92 9.19 -5.98
CA LEU A 2 -4.40 9.11 -5.94
C LEU A 2 -5.07 10.36 -6.52
N VAL A 3 -6.20 10.19 -7.21
CA VAL A 3 -6.99 11.30 -7.74
C VAL A 3 -7.55 12.16 -6.61
N ASP A 4 -7.48 13.47 -6.79
CA ASP A 4 -7.88 14.49 -5.84
C ASP A 4 -9.35 14.40 -5.36
N SER A 5 -10.24 13.92 -6.24
CA SER A 5 -11.64 13.64 -5.88
C SER A 5 -11.73 12.59 -4.78
N ILE A 6 -10.90 11.54 -4.84
CA ILE A 6 -10.86 10.47 -3.84
C ILE A 6 -10.23 11.01 -2.55
N LYS A 7 -9.15 11.79 -2.63
CA LYS A 7 -8.51 12.41 -1.46
C LYS A 7 -9.45 13.34 -0.67
N ARG A 8 -10.36 14.03 -1.36
CA ARG A 8 -11.33 14.97 -0.74
C ARG A 8 -12.65 14.29 -0.35
N SER A 9 -12.94 13.12 -0.89
CA SER A 9 -14.14 12.36 -0.56
C SER A 9 -14.04 11.69 0.82
N ASN A 10 -15.20 11.29 1.36
CA ASN A 10 -15.27 10.46 2.56
C ASN A 10 -15.18 8.96 2.17
N PHE A 11 -14.12 8.53 1.49
CA PHE A 11 -13.83 7.11 1.30
C PHE A 11 -12.89 6.60 2.39
N LEU A 12 -12.98 5.29 2.66
CA LEU A 12 -11.95 4.57 3.38
C LEU A 12 -10.84 4.21 2.39
N ILE A 13 -9.61 4.58 2.70
CA ILE A 13 -8.41 4.21 1.97
C ILE A 13 -7.64 3.23 2.86
N VAL A 14 -7.46 2.01 2.38
CA VAL A 14 -6.60 1.03 3.06
C VAL A 14 -5.28 0.95 2.29
N CYS A 15 -4.20 1.32 2.96
CA CYS A 15 -2.84 1.29 2.43
C CYS A 15 -2.05 0.17 3.10
N ILE A 16 -1.53 -0.74 2.29
CA ILE A 16 -0.67 -1.82 2.76
C ILE A 16 0.72 -1.56 2.16
N THR A 17 1.71 -1.41 3.04
CA THR A 17 3.13 -1.35 2.67
C THR A 17 3.81 -2.66 3.02
N HIS A 18 4.98 -2.92 2.47
CA HIS A 18 5.79 -4.10 2.77
C HIS A 18 7.24 -3.67 3.06
N ASN A 19 8.04 -4.54 3.67
CA ASN A 19 9.49 -4.42 3.65
C ASN A 19 10.02 -4.19 2.21
N PRO A 20 10.82 -3.13 1.97
CA PRO A 20 11.33 -2.79 0.64
C PRO A 20 12.15 -3.92 -0.02
N PHE A 21 12.84 -4.75 0.75
CA PHE A 21 13.60 -5.88 0.17
C PHE A 21 12.69 -6.95 -0.44
N ASP A 22 11.58 -7.24 0.23
CA ASP A 22 10.59 -8.19 -0.28
C ASP A 22 9.86 -7.63 -1.50
N ILE A 23 9.67 -6.31 -1.55
CA ILE A 23 9.15 -5.61 -2.73
C ILE A 23 10.09 -5.80 -3.91
N VAL A 24 11.39 -5.51 -3.75
CA VAL A 24 12.37 -5.65 -4.84
C VAL A 24 12.37 -7.07 -5.42
N VAL A 25 12.40 -8.09 -4.56
CA VAL A 25 12.37 -9.49 -4.99
C VAL A 25 11.05 -9.83 -5.73
N SER A 26 9.92 -9.36 -5.20
CA SER A 26 8.60 -9.55 -5.82
C SER A 26 8.51 -8.87 -7.20
N SER A 27 8.89 -7.59 -7.28
CA SER A 27 8.88 -6.80 -8.52
C SER A 27 9.83 -7.38 -9.56
N TRP A 28 11.00 -7.90 -9.13
CA TRP A 28 11.94 -8.58 -10.00
C TRP A 28 11.33 -9.83 -10.64
N HIS A 29 10.77 -10.74 -9.82
CA HIS A 29 10.10 -11.94 -10.34
C HIS A 29 8.92 -11.61 -11.25
N PHE A 30 8.08 -10.64 -10.85
CA PHE A 30 6.92 -10.22 -11.63
C PHE A 30 7.32 -9.68 -13.00
N THR A 31 8.25 -8.72 -13.03
CA THR A 31 8.66 -8.03 -14.27
C THR A 31 9.42 -8.97 -15.19
N ARG A 32 10.26 -9.89 -14.65
CA ARG A 32 10.90 -10.94 -15.47
C ARG A 32 9.87 -11.85 -16.14
N GLY A 33 8.81 -12.22 -15.42
CA GLY A 33 7.73 -13.05 -15.95
C GLY A 33 6.88 -12.34 -17.00
N VAL A 34 6.51 -11.08 -16.76
CA VAL A 34 5.63 -10.29 -17.64
C VAL A 34 6.34 -9.85 -18.91
N HIS A 35 7.58 -9.39 -18.80
CA HIS A 35 8.34 -8.83 -19.92
C HIS A 35 9.30 -9.83 -20.58
N ASN A 36 9.34 -11.07 -20.08
CA ASN A 36 10.23 -12.12 -20.54
C ASN A 36 11.68 -11.63 -20.65
N LEU A 37 12.20 -11.10 -19.54
CA LEU A 37 13.56 -10.54 -19.41
C LEU A 37 14.49 -11.55 -18.73
N PRO A 38 15.04 -12.55 -19.45
CA PRO A 38 15.86 -13.59 -18.84
C PRO A 38 17.16 -13.03 -18.24
N ASP A 39 17.74 -12.01 -18.86
CA ASP A 39 19.05 -11.44 -18.52
C ASP A 39 18.99 -10.31 -17.47
N TRP A 40 17.79 -9.92 -17.02
CA TRP A 40 17.66 -8.85 -16.03
C TRP A 40 17.95 -9.39 -14.63
N SER A 41 19.06 -8.93 -14.04
CA SER A 41 19.53 -9.41 -12.75
C SER A 41 18.73 -8.81 -11.59
N LEU A 42 18.85 -9.43 -10.41
CA LEU A 42 18.21 -8.89 -9.20
C LEU A 42 18.91 -7.60 -8.76
N GLU A 43 20.22 -7.52 -8.99
CA GLU A 43 21.07 -6.35 -8.73
C GLU A 43 20.62 -5.15 -9.56
N ASP A 44 20.33 -5.33 -10.86
CA ASP A 44 19.81 -4.27 -11.72
C ASP A 44 18.45 -3.77 -11.21
N CYS A 45 17.57 -4.68 -10.79
CA CYS A 45 16.28 -4.32 -10.21
C CYS A 45 16.44 -3.55 -8.89
N PHE A 46 17.38 -3.98 -8.04
CA PHE A 46 17.67 -3.32 -6.77
C PHE A 46 18.24 -1.91 -6.99
N GLU A 47 19.17 -1.74 -7.93
CA GLU A 47 19.73 -0.43 -8.26
C GLU A 47 18.65 0.51 -8.82
N MET A 48 17.80 0.03 -9.73
CA MET A 48 16.64 0.77 -10.24
C MET A 48 15.71 1.22 -9.09
N PHE A 49 15.40 0.33 -8.16
CA PHE A 49 14.56 0.63 -6.99
C PHE A 49 15.22 1.66 -6.06
N CYS A 50 16.54 1.56 -5.83
CA CYS A 50 17.27 2.56 -5.04
C CYS A 50 17.30 3.94 -5.69
N ARG A 51 17.29 4.00 -7.03
CA ARG A 51 17.19 5.25 -7.79
C ARG A 51 15.75 5.80 -7.85
N GLY A 52 14.76 5.02 -7.43
CA GLY A 52 13.34 5.39 -7.48
C GLY A 52 12.74 5.30 -8.89
N GLU A 53 13.37 4.51 -9.77
CA GLU A 53 13.02 4.37 -11.19
C GLU A 53 12.07 3.20 -11.46
N GLU A 54 11.55 2.55 -10.41
CA GLU A 54 10.53 1.51 -10.54
C GLU A 54 9.19 2.08 -11.06
N GLY A 55 8.35 1.25 -11.67
CA GLY A 55 7.16 1.70 -12.42
C GLY A 55 6.12 2.50 -11.61
N PHE A 56 6.11 2.35 -10.28
CA PHE A 56 5.29 3.14 -9.36
C PHE A 56 6.14 3.92 -8.35
N GLY A 57 7.39 4.17 -8.69
CA GLY A 57 8.37 4.81 -7.83
C GLY A 57 8.27 6.33 -7.78
N PRO A 58 8.96 6.97 -6.81
CA PRO A 58 9.80 6.31 -5.80
C PRO A 58 8.98 5.70 -4.64
N PHE A 59 9.29 4.46 -4.26
CA PHE A 59 8.60 3.71 -3.21
C PHE A 59 8.52 4.50 -1.90
N TRP A 60 9.61 5.17 -1.54
CA TRP A 60 9.70 5.96 -0.32
C TRP A 60 8.69 7.10 -0.28
N ASP A 61 8.51 7.81 -1.41
CA ASP A 61 7.54 8.91 -1.52
C ASP A 61 6.11 8.37 -1.41
N HIS A 62 5.85 7.22 -2.01
CA HIS A 62 4.57 6.54 -1.93
C HIS A 62 4.24 6.09 -0.49
N ALA A 63 5.15 5.36 0.15
CA ALA A 63 4.99 4.89 1.51
C ALA A 63 4.81 6.05 2.50
N LEU A 64 5.67 7.07 2.40
CA LEU A 64 5.62 8.24 3.28
C LEU A 64 4.36 9.09 3.03
N GLY A 65 3.94 9.24 1.78
CA GLY A 65 2.73 9.98 1.43
C GLY A 65 1.47 9.39 2.06
N TYR A 66 1.30 8.07 1.99
CA TYR A 66 0.16 7.39 2.62
C TYR A 66 0.28 7.31 4.15
N TRP A 67 1.50 7.18 4.67
CA TRP A 67 1.75 7.26 6.11
C TRP A 67 1.32 8.62 6.67
N ASN A 68 1.76 9.72 6.05
CA ASN A 68 1.37 11.08 6.46
C ASN A 68 -0.14 11.29 6.35
N MET A 69 -0.77 10.82 5.27
CA MET A 69 -2.22 10.89 5.11
C MET A 69 -2.98 10.11 6.20
N SER A 70 -2.42 9.00 6.69
CA SER A 70 -2.98 8.24 7.82
C SER A 70 -2.93 8.99 9.14
N ILE A 71 -1.94 9.86 9.32
CA ILE A 71 -1.83 10.74 10.50
C ILE A 71 -2.78 11.92 10.38
N GLU A 72 -2.89 12.52 9.19
CA GLU A 72 -3.80 13.66 8.94
C GLU A 72 -5.28 13.27 8.97
N LYS A 73 -5.59 12.08 8.45
CA LYS A 73 -6.96 11.57 8.31
C LYS A 73 -7.07 10.15 8.88
N PRO A 74 -6.85 9.97 10.19
CA PRO A 74 -6.84 8.65 10.83
C PRO A 74 -8.22 7.98 10.83
N SER A 75 -9.27 8.73 10.50
CA SER A 75 -10.64 8.23 10.29
C SER A 75 -10.93 7.83 8.84
N ASN A 76 -10.03 8.08 7.89
CA ASN A 76 -10.25 7.79 6.47
C ASN A 76 -9.17 6.90 5.90
N VAL A 77 -7.97 6.93 6.46
CA VAL A 77 -6.82 6.17 5.94
C VAL A 77 -6.33 5.20 6.99
N LEU A 78 -6.34 3.91 6.64
CA LEU A 78 -5.77 2.83 7.43
C LEU A 78 -4.45 2.42 6.79
N PHE A 79 -3.32 2.70 7.45
CA PHE A 79 -2.00 2.29 7.00
C PHE A 79 -1.52 1.08 7.80
N MET A 80 -1.07 0.01 7.12
CA MET A 80 -0.61 -1.23 7.74
C MET A 80 0.56 -1.83 6.97
N ARG A 81 1.36 -2.67 7.63
CA ARG A 81 2.39 -3.46 6.96
C ARG A 81 1.88 -4.85 6.60
N TYR A 82 2.36 -5.42 5.50
CA TYR A 82 1.96 -6.74 5.04
C TYR A 82 2.34 -7.84 6.04
N GLU A 83 3.47 -7.71 6.72
CA GLU A 83 3.93 -8.65 7.73
C GLU A 83 3.00 -8.65 8.96
N GLU A 84 2.43 -7.50 9.29
CA GLU A 84 1.40 -7.39 10.33
C GLU A 84 0.11 -8.04 9.86
N LEU A 85 -0.27 -7.85 8.60
CA LEU A 85 -1.42 -8.54 8.02
C LEU A 85 -1.25 -10.06 7.97
N LYS A 86 -0.03 -10.56 7.73
CA LYS A 86 0.28 -11.99 7.63
C LYS A 86 0.40 -12.67 8.99
N SER A 87 0.96 -11.96 9.98
CA SER A 87 1.13 -12.44 11.36
C SER A 87 -0.17 -12.39 12.16
N LEU A 88 -1.03 -11.41 11.87
CA LEU A 88 -2.41 -11.47 12.30
C LEU A 88 -3.12 -12.52 11.44
N ALA A 89 -3.82 -13.48 12.04
CA ALA A 89 -4.78 -14.25 11.27
C ALA A 89 -5.66 -13.26 10.49
N LEU A 90 -5.84 -13.45 9.17
CA LEU A 90 -6.53 -12.52 8.28
C LEU A 90 -7.86 -12.04 8.88
N GLU A 91 -8.58 -12.94 9.56
CA GLU A 91 -9.81 -12.65 10.30
C GLU A 91 -9.62 -11.59 11.41
N ARG A 92 -8.51 -11.61 12.16
CA ARG A 92 -8.19 -10.59 13.18
C ARG A 92 -7.83 -9.25 12.54
N ALA A 93 -7.11 -9.25 11.42
CA ALA A 93 -6.81 -8.02 10.68
C ALA A 93 -8.09 -7.40 10.10
N LEU A 94 -8.95 -8.22 9.51
CA LEU A 94 -10.28 -7.83 9.04
C LEU A 94 -11.16 -7.35 10.20
N LYS A 95 -11.17 -8.03 11.35
CA LYS A 95 -11.88 -7.60 12.56
C LYS A 95 -11.34 -6.29 13.11
N ARG A 96 -10.04 -6.01 13.02
CA ARG A 96 -9.47 -4.70 13.38
C ARG A 96 -9.93 -3.61 12.43
N GLY A 97 -9.88 -3.86 11.12
CA GLY A 97 -10.42 -2.94 10.11
C GLY A 97 -11.94 -2.72 10.25
N LEU A 98 -12.68 -3.77 10.56
CA LEU A 98 -14.12 -3.74 10.76
C LEU A 98 -14.48 -3.06 12.09
N LYS A 99 -13.75 -3.33 13.17
CA LYS A 99 -13.91 -2.63 14.45
C LYS A 99 -13.62 -1.14 14.27
N TRP A 100 -12.56 -0.80 13.52
CA TRP A 100 -12.24 0.57 13.14
C TRP A 100 -13.38 1.20 12.31
N LEU A 101 -14.03 0.44 11.41
CA LEU A 101 -15.17 0.91 10.63
C LEU A 101 -16.44 1.11 11.48
N ILE A 102 -16.70 0.19 12.42
CA ILE A 102 -17.90 0.13 13.28
C ILE A 102 -17.81 1.13 14.44
N SER A 103 -16.63 1.41 15.00
CA SER A 103 -16.48 2.36 16.11
C SER A 103 -16.69 3.84 15.70
N ARG A 104 -17.08 4.11 14.45
CA ARG A 104 -17.37 5.45 13.95
C ARG A 104 -18.81 5.85 14.23
N ASP A 105 -19.00 7.13 14.52
CA ASP A 105 -20.28 7.81 14.42
C ASP A 105 -20.89 7.55 13.02
N ALA A 106 -22.18 7.20 12.99
CA ALA A 106 -22.92 6.89 11.77
C ALA A 106 -22.85 8.03 10.73
N SER A 107 -22.77 9.29 11.20
CA SER A 107 -22.63 10.48 10.37
C SER A 107 -21.30 10.55 9.59
N ARG A 108 -20.28 9.83 10.04
CA ARG A 108 -18.92 9.86 9.48
C ARG A 108 -18.58 8.62 8.67
N ARG A 109 -19.46 7.63 8.54
CA ARG A 109 -19.14 6.40 7.81
C ARG A 109 -18.76 6.70 6.35
N PRO A 110 -17.72 6.04 5.83
CA PRO A 110 -17.27 6.30 4.48
C PRO A 110 -18.30 5.79 3.47
N ARG A 111 -18.45 6.49 2.34
CA ARG A 111 -19.44 6.12 1.30
C ARG A 111 -19.08 4.83 0.55
N GLY A 112 -17.90 4.28 0.80
CA GLY A 112 -17.33 3.08 0.21
C GLY A 112 -15.90 2.86 0.69
N ALA A 113 -15.26 1.77 0.26
CA ALA A 113 -13.86 1.48 0.54
C ALA A 113 -13.07 1.35 -0.78
N ALA A 114 -11.95 2.06 -0.87
CA ALA A 114 -10.93 1.85 -1.88
C ALA A 114 -9.73 1.19 -1.20
N VAL A 115 -9.43 -0.05 -1.58
CA VAL A 115 -8.18 -0.69 -1.15
C VAL A 115 -7.11 -0.26 -2.14
N LEU A 116 -6.10 0.44 -1.64
CA LEU A 116 -4.94 0.79 -2.42
C LEU A 116 -3.79 -0.07 -1.92
N THR A 117 -3.53 -1.16 -2.62
CA THR A 117 -2.25 -1.85 -2.47
C THR A 117 -1.19 -0.89 -3.00
N VAL A 118 -0.20 -0.54 -2.19
CA VAL A 118 1.04 0.02 -2.75
C VAL A 118 1.69 -1.17 -3.45
N ILE A 119 1.43 -1.25 -4.75
CA ILE A 119 1.98 -2.26 -5.65
C ILE A 119 3.49 -2.08 -5.61
N GLY A 120 4.18 -3.12 -5.14
CA GLY A 120 5.51 -3.45 -5.65
C GLY A 120 5.37 -4.14 -6.99
#